data_AF-A0A2N2APC1-F1
#
_entry.id   AF-A0A2N2APC1-F1
#
_cell.length_a   1.000
_cell.length_b   1.000
_cell.length_c   1.000
_cell.angle_alpha   90.00
_cell.angle_beta   90.00
_cell.angle_gamma   90.00
#
_symmetry.space_group_name_H-M   'P 1'
#
loop_
_entity.id
_entity.type
_entity.pdbx_description
1 polymer ?
#
loop_
_entity_poly.entity_id
_entity_poly.type
_entity_poly.pdbx_seq_one_letter_code
_entity_poly.pdbx_strand_id
1 'polypeptide(L)'
;MNMAVTYESIGKKLKKAREATGFTQSQVATFLGVHRENISYFETGSRQIDTISLSKLADLYGYALSFFLDADDVSDQIPAMAAAFRANDLTAEDLATIAWAKKFARNLSSIEKLLGE
;
A
#
# COMPACT_ATOMS: atom_id res chain seq x y z
N MET A 1 2.56 22.88 -11.99
CA MET A 1 1.90 23.41 -10.79
C MET A 1 2.13 22.37 -9.71
N ASN A 2 2.96 22.67 -8.71
CA ASN A 2 3.32 21.71 -7.65
C ASN A 2 2.04 21.40 -6.85
N MET A 3 1.46 20.20 -6.99
CA MET A 3 0.28 19.84 -6.19
C MET A 3 0.73 19.67 -4.74
N ALA A 4 -0.05 20.20 -3.78
CA ALA A 4 0.16 19.84 -2.39
C ALA A 4 -0.36 18.42 -2.16
N VAL A 5 0.35 17.63 -1.37
CA VAL A 5 -0.10 16.29 -0.95
C VAL A 5 -1.33 16.45 -0.06
N THR A 6 -2.43 15.79 -0.41
CA THR A 6 -3.69 15.83 0.36
C THR A 6 -4.12 14.43 0.78
N TYR A 7 -5.00 14.34 1.78
CA TYR A 7 -5.59 13.04 2.16
C TYR A 7 -6.39 12.42 1.01
N GLU A 8 -7.00 13.23 0.15
CA GLU A 8 -7.69 12.75 -1.05
C GLU A 8 -6.71 12.15 -2.07
N SER A 9 -5.56 12.78 -2.32
CA SER A 9 -4.56 12.23 -3.22
C SER A 9 -3.93 10.94 -2.67
N ILE A 10 -3.66 10.89 -1.36
CA ILE A 10 -3.20 9.68 -0.65
C ILE A 10 -4.25 8.56 -0.79
N GLY A 11 -5.52 8.87 -0.52
CA GLY A 11 -6.63 7.92 -0.60
C GLY A 11 -6.78 7.29 -1.98
N LYS A 12 -6.68 8.11 -3.05
CA LYS A 12 -6.69 7.63 -4.44
C LYS A 12 -5.54 6.65 -4.71
N LYS A 13 -4.33 6.96 -4.22
CA LYS A 13 -3.16 6.06 -4.36
C LYS A 13 -3.35 4.76 -3.57
N LEU A 14 -3.89 4.81 -2.35
CA LEU A 14 -4.21 3.63 -1.56
C LEU A 14 -5.20 2.71 -2.26
N LYS A 15 -6.28 3.28 -2.82
CA LYS A 15 -7.28 2.51 -3.56
C LYS A 15 -6.68 1.82 -4.78
N LYS A 16 -5.94 2.56 -5.61
CA LYS A 16 -5.24 2.00 -6.79
C LYS A 16 -4.30 0.86 -6.40
N ALA A 17 -3.50 1.06 -5.35
CA ALA A 17 -2.56 0.05 -4.85
C ALA A 17 -3.26 -1.22 -4.35
N ARG A 18 -4.35 -1.06 -3.59
CA ARG A 18 -5.17 -2.20 -3.11
C ARG A 18 -5.78 -3.00 -4.26
N GLU A 19 -6.35 -2.31 -5.24
CA GLU A 19 -6.99 -2.93 -6.40
C GLU A 19 -5.97 -3.67 -7.26
N ALA A 20 -4.76 -3.11 -7.44
CA ALA A 20 -3.67 -3.76 -8.14
C ALA A 20 -3.23 -5.08 -7.47
N THR A 21 -3.30 -5.17 -6.14
CA THR A 21 -2.99 -6.42 -5.41
C THR A 21 -4.16 -7.40 -5.33
N GLY A 22 -5.35 -7.03 -5.81
CA GLY A 22 -6.56 -7.87 -5.74
C GLY A 22 -7.18 -8.01 -4.34
N PHE A 23 -6.78 -7.18 -3.38
CA PHE A 23 -7.30 -7.25 -2.01
C PHE A 23 -8.65 -6.51 -1.89
N THR A 24 -9.55 -7.06 -1.10
CA THR A 24 -10.80 -6.40 -0.72
C THR A 24 -10.57 -5.39 0.41
N GLN A 25 -11.46 -4.40 0.55
CA GLN A 25 -11.41 -3.48 1.70
C GLN A 25 -11.53 -4.22 3.03
N SER A 26 -12.31 -5.31 3.08
CA SER A 26 -12.46 -6.13 4.31
C SER A 26 -11.16 -6.82 4.70
N GLN A 27 -10.42 -7.40 3.75
CA GLN A 27 -9.13 -8.02 4.04
C GLN A 27 -8.12 -7.02 4.60
N VAL A 28 -8.05 -5.83 3.99
CA VAL A 28 -7.17 -4.75 4.46
C VAL A 28 -7.60 -4.25 5.83
N ALA A 29 -8.90 -4.14 6.09
CA ALA A 29 -9.42 -3.74 7.39
C ALA A 29 -9.05 -4.74 8.49
N THR A 30 -9.21 -6.04 8.22
CA THR A 30 -8.78 -7.12 9.12
C THR A 30 -7.27 -7.04 9.40
N PHE A 31 -6.46 -6.83 8.37
CA PHE A 31 -5.00 -6.67 8.52
C PHE A 31 -4.62 -5.46 9.39
N LEU A 32 -5.32 -4.33 9.25
CA LEU A 32 -5.09 -3.15 10.08
C LEU A 32 -5.72 -3.24 11.48
N GLY A 33 -6.62 -4.20 11.72
CA GLY A 33 -7.41 -4.28 12.95
C GLY A 33 -8.44 -3.15 13.07
N VAL A 34 -9.03 -2.72 11.96
CA VAL A 34 -10.01 -1.63 11.89
C VAL A 34 -11.31 -2.08 11.23
N HIS A 35 -12.37 -1.28 11.35
CA HIS A 35 -13.62 -1.51 10.62
C HIS A 35 -13.45 -1.25 9.11
N ARG A 36 -14.17 -2.00 8.27
CA ARG A 36 -14.11 -1.90 6.79
C ARG A 36 -14.37 -0.47 6.32
N GLU A 37 -15.30 0.24 6.95
CA GLU A 37 -15.68 1.62 6.64
C GLU A 37 -14.49 2.57 6.74
N ASN A 38 -13.55 2.32 7.67
CA ASN A 38 -12.34 3.13 7.78
C ASN A 38 -11.48 3.03 6.52
N ILE A 39 -11.38 1.86 5.89
CA ILE A 39 -10.65 1.72 4.61
C ILE A 39 -11.32 2.55 3.53
N SER A 40 -12.66 2.53 3.45
CA SER A 40 -13.41 3.39 2.53
C SER A 40 -13.14 4.87 2.80
N TYR A 41 -13.17 5.31 4.05
CA TYR A 41 -12.90 6.71 4.43
C TYR A 41 -11.46 7.14 4.13
N PHE A 42 -10.49 6.25 4.28
CA PHE A 42 -9.10 6.52 3.89
C PHE A 42 -8.98 6.62 2.37
N GLU A 43 -9.60 5.72 1.61
CA GLU A 43 -9.55 5.69 0.14
C GLU A 43 -10.24 6.89 -0.52
N THR A 44 -11.24 7.49 0.12
CA THR A 44 -11.89 8.72 -0.35
C THR A 44 -11.24 9.99 0.20
N GLY A 45 -10.32 9.86 1.16
CA GLY A 45 -9.74 10.99 1.88
C GLY A 45 -10.71 11.68 2.83
N SER A 46 -11.91 11.13 3.08
CA SER A 46 -12.89 11.70 4.02
C SER A 46 -12.46 11.58 5.48
N ARG A 47 -11.49 10.71 5.77
CA ARG A 47 -10.80 10.63 7.06
C ARG A 47 -9.29 10.58 6.84
N GLN A 48 -8.57 11.33 7.67
CA GLN A 48 -7.11 11.25 7.73
C GLN A 48 -6.65 9.85 8.15
N ILE A 49 -5.76 9.26 7.37
CA ILE A 49 -5.00 8.08 7.75
C ILE A 49 -3.76 8.50 8.55
N ASP A 50 -3.46 7.79 9.63
CA ASP A 50 -2.23 8.02 10.39
C ASP A 50 -1.01 7.39 9.69
N THR A 51 0.19 7.83 10.08
CA THR A 51 1.44 7.40 9.45
C THR A 51 1.76 5.92 9.69
N ILE A 52 1.31 5.33 10.80
CA ILE A 52 1.55 3.92 11.14
C ILE A 52 0.70 3.04 10.21
N SER A 53 -0.59 3.36 10.09
CA SER A 53 -1.52 2.69 9.18
C SER A 53 -1.06 2.83 7.73
N LEU A 54 -0.65 4.02 7.32
CA LEU A 54 -0.13 4.26 5.97
C LEU A 54 1.14 3.43 5.69
N SER A 55 2.07 3.35 6.64
CA SER A 55 3.28 2.53 6.50
C SER A 55 2.97 1.04 6.39
N LYS A 56 2.00 0.52 7.17
CA LYS A 56 1.57 -0.88 7.08
C LYS A 56 0.95 -1.20 5.72
N LEU A 57 0.13 -0.29 5.18
CA LEU A 57 -0.46 -0.45 3.86
C LEU A 57 0.59 -0.37 2.75
N ALA A 58 1.60 0.49 2.89
CA ALA A 58 2.71 0.55 1.95
C ALA A 58 3.47 -0.78 1.87
N ASP A 59 3.79 -1.38 3.03
CA ASP A 59 4.44 -2.70 3.10
C ASP A 59 3.53 -3.80 2.49
N LEU A 60 2.23 -3.81 2.83
CA LEU A 60 1.26 -4.79 2.30
C LEU A 60 1.10 -4.69 0.77
N TYR A 61 1.02 -3.47 0.25
CA TYR A 61 0.84 -3.24 -1.18
C TYR A 61 2.15 -3.36 -1.98
N GLY A 62 3.29 -3.28 -1.31
CA GLY A 62 4.61 -3.39 -1.94
C GLY A 62 5.13 -2.08 -2.50
N TYR A 63 4.73 -0.95 -1.93
CA TYR A 63 5.17 0.39 -2.34
C TYR A 63 6.05 1.03 -1.27
N ALA A 64 6.86 2.01 -1.66
CA ALA A 64 7.56 2.87 -0.70
C ALA A 64 6.55 3.80 -0.03
N LEU A 65 6.80 4.20 1.22
CA LEU A 65 5.96 5.21 1.86
C LEU A 65 5.94 6.52 1.06
N SER A 66 7.09 6.90 0.47
CA SER A 66 7.22 8.09 -0.39
C SER A 66 6.24 8.08 -1.55
N PHE A 67 5.95 6.92 -2.15
CA PHE A 67 4.98 6.82 -3.25
C PHE A 67 3.62 7.44 -2.89
N PHE A 68 3.14 7.23 -1.66
CA PHE A 68 1.87 7.80 -1.19
C PHE A 68 1.99 9.29 -0.82
N LEU A 69 3.19 9.73 -0.46
CA LEU A 69 3.48 11.11 -0.04
C LEU A 69 3.98 12.00 -1.19
N ASP A 70 4.24 11.45 -2.38
CA ASP A 70 4.67 12.24 -3.52
C ASP A 70 3.47 12.94 -4.17
N ALA A 71 3.62 14.21 -4.49
CA ALA A 71 2.59 15.02 -5.15
C ALA A 71 2.46 14.70 -6.64
N ASP A 72 3.55 14.28 -7.27
CA ASP A 72 3.57 13.88 -8.65
C ASP A 72 3.05 12.44 -8.80
N ASP A 73 2.26 12.20 -9.84
CA ASP A 73 1.87 10.86 -10.28
C ASP A 73 3.07 10.28 -11.04
N VAL A 74 4.20 10.08 -10.34
CA VAL A 74 5.41 9.49 -10.92
C VAL A 74 5.13 8.01 -11.15
N SER A 75 4.52 7.74 -12.32
CA SER A 75 4.44 6.50 -13.08
C SER A 75 4.30 5.20 -12.27
N ASP A 76 3.10 4.60 -12.35
CA ASP A 76 2.85 3.29 -12.98
C ASP A 76 3.78 2.10 -12.71
N GLN A 77 4.62 2.13 -11.69
CA GLN A 77 5.28 0.94 -11.20
C GLN A 77 4.32 0.22 -10.25
N ILE A 78 3.30 -0.41 -10.83
CA ILE A 78 2.66 -1.53 -10.17
C ILE A 78 3.79 -2.52 -9.84
N PRO A 79 4.06 -2.82 -8.56
CA PRO A 79 5.11 -3.76 -8.19
C PRO A 79 4.85 -5.07 -8.95
N ALA A 80 5.89 -5.67 -9.53
CA ALA A 80 5.78 -6.97 -10.22
C ALA A 80 5.08 -8.05 -9.34
N MET A 81 5.13 -7.90 -8.01
CA MET A 81 4.42 -8.72 -7.02
C MET A 81 2.92 -8.44 -6.86
N ALA A 82 2.30 -7.59 -7.69
CA ALA A 82 0.86 -7.33 -7.67
C ALA A 82 0.05 -8.50 -8.28
N ALA A 83 0.67 -9.28 -9.16
CA ALA A 83 0.01 -10.39 -9.81
C ALA A 83 -0.01 -11.66 -8.94
N ALA A 84 -1.21 -12.15 -8.67
CA ALA A 84 -1.54 -13.54 -8.32
C ALA A 84 -1.63 -13.96 -6.85
N PHE A 85 -2.31 -13.18 -5.99
CA PHE A 85 -3.04 -13.78 -4.87
C PHE A 85 -4.54 -13.76 -5.17
N ARG A 86 -5.06 -14.82 -5.81
CA ARG A 86 -6.52 -15.05 -5.86
C ARG A 86 -6.97 -15.49 -4.47
N ALA A 87 -7.14 -14.50 -3.61
CA ALA A 87 -7.28 -14.66 -2.17
C ALA A 87 -8.74 -14.55 -1.76
N ASN A 88 -9.52 -15.63 -1.89
CA ASN A 88 -10.77 -15.68 -1.13
C ASN A 88 -10.53 -16.08 0.34
N ASP A 89 -9.39 -16.72 0.65
CA ASP A 89 -9.14 -17.34 1.97
C ASP A 89 -7.86 -16.87 2.67
N LEU A 90 -7.34 -15.66 2.37
CA LEU A 90 -6.20 -15.14 3.12
C LEU A 90 -6.62 -14.61 4.49
N THR A 91 -5.96 -15.10 5.52
CA THR A 91 -6.08 -14.62 6.90
C THR A 91 -5.24 -13.36 7.12
N ALA A 92 -5.42 -12.70 8.27
CA ALA A 92 -4.57 -11.58 8.67
C ALA A 92 -3.08 -11.97 8.77
N GLU A 93 -2.80 -13.21 9.19
CA GLU A 93 -1.45 -13.74 9.33
C GLU A 93 -0.79 -13.94 7.96
N ASP A 94 -1.55 -14.42 6.97
CA ASP A 94 -1.05 -14.53 5.60
C ASP A 94 -0.71 -13.15 5.02
N LEU A 95 -1.59 -12.16 5.25
CA LEU A 95 -1.35 -10.78 4.80
C LEU A 95 -0.13 -10.16 5.48
N ALA A 96 0.10 -10.47 6.77
CA ALA A 96 1.31 -10.04 7.48
C ALA A 96 2.57 -10.68 6.88
N THR A 97 2.51 -11.96 6.52
CA THR A 97 3.61 -12.67 5.85
C THR A 97 3.92 -12.06 4.49
N ILE A 98 2.88 -11.78 3.69
CA ILE A 98 3.01 -11.10 2.39
C ILE A 98 3.63 -9.71 2.56
N ALA A 99 3.16 -8.92 3.51
CA ALA A 99 3.68 -7.58 3.78
C ALA A 99 5.17 -7.63 4.16
N TRP A 100 5.55 -8.57 5.03
CA TRP A 100 6.95 -8.78 5.42
C TRP A 100 7.82 -9.18 4.21
N ALA A 101 7.38 -10.14 3.40
CA ALA A 101 8.12 -10.61 2.23
C ALA A 101 8.31 -9.49 1.19
N LYS A 102 7.27 -8.69 0.92
CA LYS A 102 7.35 -7.53 0.02
C LYS A 102 8.30 -6.46 0.55
N LYS A 103 8.25 -6.19 1.85
CA LYS A 103 9.19 -5.26 2.50
C LYS A 103 10.62 -5.73 2.38
N PHE A 104 10.88 -7.01 2.65
CA PHE A 104 12.20 -7.60 2.52
C PHE A 104 12.75 -7.46 1.08
N ALA A 105 11.97 -7.85 0.08
CA ALA A 105 12.35 -7.74 -1.33
C ALA A 105 12.66 -6.29 -1.75
N ARG A 106 11.85 -5.32 -1.30
CA ARG A 106 12.08 -3.89 -1.54
C ARG A 106 13.36 -3.39 -0.90
N ASN A 107 13.61 -3.78 0.35
CA ASN A 107 14.81 -3.39 1.07
C ASN A 107 16.07 -3.96 0.41
N LEU A 108 16.02 -5.23 -0.02
CA LEU A 108 17.11 -5.87 -0.77
C LEU A 108 17.41 -5.13 -2.07
N SER A 109 16.39 -4.86 -2.89
CA SER A 109 16.55 -4.09 -4.14
C SER A 109 17.11 -2.68 -3.90
N SER A 110 16.75 -2.06 -2.77
CA SER A 110 17.29 -0.75 -2.39
C SER A 110 18.77 -0.83 -2.03
N ILE A 111 19.19 -1.90 -1.35
CA ILE A 111 20.60 -2.15 -1.01
C ILE A 111 21.41 -2.41 -2.28
N GLU A 112 20.94 -3.26 -3.19
CA GLU A 112 21.61 -3.55 -4.48
C GLU A 112 21.88 -2.25 -5.26
N LYS A 113 20.87 -1.39 -5.40
CA LYS A 113 21.01 -0.08 -6.06
C LYS A 113 22.02 0.84 -5.38
N LEU A 114 22.13 0.80 -4.05
CA LEU A 114 23.11 1.60 -3.30
C LEU A 114 24.54 1.06 -3.45
N LEU A 115 24.69 -0.23 -3.73
CA LEU A 115 25.97 -0.87 -3.97
C LEU A 115 26.49 -0.69 -5.41
N GLY A 116 25.68 -0.11 -6.30
CA GLY A 116 26.10 0.27 -7.65
C GLY A 116 26.12 -0.88 -8.67
N GLU A 117 25.37 -1.95 -8.41
CA GLU A 117 24.99 -2.95 -9.43
C GLU A 117 23.66 -2.59 -10.11
#